data_AF-A0AAU2E8Q8-F1
#
_entry.id   AF-A0AAU2E8Q8-F1
#
_cell.length_a   1.000
_cell.length_b   1.000
_cell.length_c   1.000
_cell.angle_alpha   90.00
_cell.angle_beta   90.00
_cell.angle_gamma   90.00
#
_symmetry.space_group_name_H-M   'P 1'
#
loop_
_entity.id
_entity.type
_entity.pdbx_description
1 polymer ?
#
loop_
_entity_poly.entity_id
_entity_poly.type
_entity_poly.pdbx_seq_one_letter_code
_entity_poly.pdbx_strand_id
1 'polypeptide(L)'
;MPIALSDLSWQNTEIRNALRARDMGSLFRYVQHHSGASQARIAVATGMTQGRVNELINRRREVSRLDVFERIADGLGMPDDARRLLGLAPQRENRPGGAAFDLAAFPEIVRVYSDQAGAAAEIQRAARSAHELDVLAVRGLGLLALRDSLLRPHLDRDGDDPPRLRVLILDPDSPALARRAVEIGESTESLAGGVHLAEARLRELAAEGDVRVYRYWALPVWRVIRLDTTLYVSAFDADWEGHESATYKILATPAGPLYRGFRRMFDAMVEDGQRVI
;
A
#
# COMPACT_ATOMS: atom_id res chain seq x y z
N MET A 1 35.84 -1.40 -5.55
CA MET A 1 36.29 -0.59 -4.40
C MET A 1 35.63 0.78 -4.50
N PRO A 2 34.74 1.16 -3.57
CA PRO A 2 34.12 2.47 -3.56
C PRO A 2 35.18 3.59 -3.54
N ILE A 3 34.89 4.71 -4.20
CA ILE A 3 35.70 5.92 -4.08
C ILE A 3 35.21 6.62 -2.82
N ALA A 4 35.84 6.33 -1.68
CA ALA A 4 35.45 6.94 -0.41
C ALA A 4 36.35 8.14 -0.14
N LEU A 5 35.76 9.34 -0.12
CA LEU A 5 36.36 10.49 0.54
C LEU A 5 36.11 10.40 2.05
N SER A 6 37.01 10.95 2.86
CA SER A 6 36.78 11.07 4.30
C SER A 6 35.67 12.10 4.59
N ASP A 7 34.98 11.96 5.73
CA ASP A 7 33.95 12.93 6.15
C ASP A 7 34.49 14.37 6.23
N LEU A 8 35.74 14.53 6.64
CA LEU A 8 36.42 15.84 6.67
C LEU A 8 36.59 16.46 5.28
N SER A 9 36.73 15.64 4.23
CA SER A 9 36.84 16.13 2.86
C SER A 9 35.53 16.80 2.43
N TRP A 10 34.38 16.23 2.80
CA TRP A 10 33.06 16.80 2.48
C TRP A 10 32.76 18.12 3.20
N GLN A 11 33.46 18.40 4.30
CA GLN A 11 33.39 19.68 5.01
C GLN A 11 34.23 20.79 4.36
N ASN A 12 35.08 20.46 3.38
CA ASN A 12 35.94 21.44 2.72
C ASN A 12 35.12 22.50 1.95
N THR A 13 35.46 23.77 2.14
CA THR A 13 34.77 24.92 1.53
C THR A 13 34.72 24.84 -0.01
N GLU A 14 35.76 24.34 -0.66
CA GLU A 14 35.82 24.18 -2.12
C GLU A 14 34.75 23.18 -2.61
N ILE A 15 34.65 22.01 -1.97
CA ILE A 15 33.61 21.03 -2.30
C ILE A 15 32.23 21.60 -2.01
N ARG A 16 32.02 22.21 -0.84
CA ARG A 16 30.70 22.77 -0.47
C ARG A 16 30.25 23.83 -1.47
N ASN A 17 31.16 24.65 -1.99
CA ASN A 17 30.87 25.63 -3.04
C ASN A 17 30.58 24.96 -4.40
N ALA A 18 31.37 23.96 -4.78
CA ALA A 18 31.13 23.19 -6.00
C ALA A 18 29.76 22.49 -5.98
N LEU A 19 29.34 21.94 -4.84
CA LEU A 19 28.03 21.30 -4.68
C LEU A 19 26.88 22.31 -4.82
N ARG A 20 26.98 23.48 -4.16
CA ARG A 20 25.97 24.55 -4.29
C ARG A 20 25.85 25.07 -5.73
N ALA A 21 26.98 25.19 -6.42
CA ALA A 21 27.03 25.61 -7.81
C ALA A 21 26.72 24.48 -8.82
N ARG A 22 26.51 23.24 -8.33
CA ARG A 22 26.36 22.02 -9.15
C ARG A 22 27.52 21.79 -10.12
N ASP A 23 28.73 22.27 -9.79
CA ASP A 23 29.96 22.12 -10.59
C ASP A 23 30.59 20.73 -10.35
N MET A 24 30.09 19.74 -11.11
CA MET A 24 30.60 18.36 -11.06
C MET A 24 32.03 18.23 -11.59
N GLY A 25 32.49 19.16 -12.44
CA GLY A 25 33.87 19.18 -12.91
C GLY A 25 34.85 19.49 -11.79
N SER A 26 34.53 20.46 -10.93
CA SER A 26 35.30 20.77 -9.73
C SER A 26 35.23 19.65 -8.69
N LEU A 27 34.05 19.05 -8.48
CA LEU A 27 33.91 17.88 -7.60
C LEU A 27 34.80 16.72 -8.06
N PHE A 28 34.80 16.37 -9.35
CA PHE A 28 35.63 15.28 -9.86
C PHE A 28 37.12 15.57 -9.77
N ARG A 29 37.56 16.79 -10.06
CA ARG A 29 38.97 17.18 -9.84
C ARG A 29 39.39 17.02 -8.39
N TYR A 30 38.54 17.45 -7.46
CA TYR A 30 38.79 17.27 -6.03
C TYR A 30 38.89 15.78 -5.67
N VAL A 31 37.96 14.96 -6.14
CA VAL A 31 37.97 13.50 -5.92
C VAL A 31 39.25 12.87 -6.46
N GLN A 32 39.68 13.22 -7.68
CA GLN A 32 40.92 12.69 -8.26
C GLN A 32 42.15 13.04 -7.41
N HIS A 33 42.25 14.29 -6.99
CA HIS A 33 43.39 14.78 -6.21
C HIS A 33 43.49 14.10 -4.84
N HIS A 34 42.36 13.88 -4.16
CA HIS A 34 42.36 13.42 -2.77
C HIS A 34 42.15 11.92 -2.58
N SER A 35 41.63 11.21 -3.59
CA SER A 35 41.46 9.74 -3.55
C SER A 35 42.41 8.99 -4.48
N GLY A 36 43.12 9.68 -5.37
CA GLY A 36 43.94 9.07 -6.43
C GLY A 36 43.12 8.34 -7.50
N ALA A 37 41.80 8.49 -7.52
CA ALA A 37 40.95 7.84 -8.50
C ALA A 37 41.20 8.35 -9.93
N SER A 38 41.35 7.43 -10.88
CA SER A 38 41.41 7.78 -12.31
C SER A 38 40.02 8.19 -12.83
N GLN A 39 39.97 8.92 -13.96
CA GLN A 39 38.69 9.24 -14.62
C GLN A 39 37.91 7.97 -15.00
N ALA A 40 38.60 6.90 -15.39
CA ALA A 40 37.99 5.60 -15.65
C ALA A 40 37.31 5.03 -14.40
N ARG A 41 37.96 5.15 -13.23
CA ARG A 41 37.39 4.69 -11.96
C ARG A 41 36.18 5.53 -11.52
N ILE A 42 36.25 6.85 -11.69
CA ILE A 42 35.11 7.77 -11.43
C ILE A 42 33.94 7.44 -12.36
N ALA A 43 34.24 7.17 -13.63
CA ALA A 43 33.23 6.79 -14.62
C ALA A 43 32.50 5.51 -14.20
N VAL A 44 33.23 4.47 -13.79
CA VAL A 44 32.65 3.23 -13.26
C VAL A 44 31.81 3.50 -12.01
N ALA A 45 32.33 4.28 -11.05
CA ALA A 45 31.64 4.55 -9.78
C ALA A 45 30.32 5.32 -9.97
N THR A 46 30.27 6.23 -10.94
CA THR A 46 29.11 7.11 -11.20
C THR A 46 28.21 6.63 -12.35
N GLY A 47 28.53 5.45 -12.94
CA GLY A 47 27.82 4.84 -14.06
C GLY A 47 27.96 5.61 -15.39
N MET A 48 28.99 6.42 -15.56
CA MET A 48 29.23 7.27 -16.74
C MET A 48 30.30 6.64 -17.65
N THR A 49 30.41 7.13 -18.89
CA THR A 49 31.58 6.83 -19.74
C THR A 49 32.77 7.70 -19.32
N GLN A 50 34.01 7.20 -19.46
CA GLN A 50 35.22 7.99 -19.17
C GLN A 50 35.29 9.29 -19.99
N GLY A 51 34.88 9.28 -21.26
CA GLY A 51 34.82 10.48 -22.10
C GLY A 51 33.91 11.57 -21.52
N ARG A 52 32.73 11.18 -21.02
CA ARG A 52 31.81 12.11 -20.33
C ARG A 52 32.37 12.67 -19.03
N VAL A 53 33.12 11.89 -18.25
CA VAL A 53 33.82 12.40 -17.06
C VAL A 53 34.90 13.42 -17.43
N ASN A 54 35.65 13.16 -18.51
CA ASN A 54 36.64 14.08 -19.06
C ASN A 54 35.99 15.41 -19.53
N GLU A 55 34.88 15.34 -20.27
CA GLU A 55 34.12 16.53 -20.71
C GLU A 55 33.66 17.40 -19.54
N LEU A 56 33.19 16.79 -18.45
CA LEU A 56 32.77 17.50 -17.24
C LEU A 56 33.96 18.17 -16.54
N ILE A 57 35.08 17.46 -16.37
CA ILE A 57 36.30 18.01 -15.75
C ILE A 57 36.83 19.20 -16.54
N ASN A 58 36.81 19.12 -17.87
CA ASN A 58 37.28 20.16 -18.77
C ASN A 58 36.21 21.22 -19.09
N ARG A 59 35.07 21.24 -18.38
CA ARG A 59 33.97 22.21 -18.53
C ARG A 59 33.43 22.33 -19.97
N ARG A 60 33.53 21.25 -20.75
CA ARG A 60 32.93 21.16 -22.09
C ARG A 60 31.46 20.72 -22.05
N ARG A 61 31.00 20.27 -20.89
CA ARG A 61 29.65 19.80 -20.63
C ARG A 61 29.28 20.07 -19.18
N GLU A 62 27.98 20.18 -18.92
CA GLU A 62 27.42 20.25 -17.57
C GLU A 62 26.39 19.14 -17.35
N VAL A 63 26.15 18.81 -16.08
CA VAL A 63 25.09 17.89 -15.68
C VAL A 63 23.81 18.70 -15.49
N SER A 64 22.74 18.34 -16.20
CA SER A 64 21.45 19.04 -16.12
C SER A 64 20.32 18.18 -15.55
N ARG A 65 20.43 16.85 -15.62
CA ARG A 65 19.37 15.93 -15.15
C ARG A 65 19.62 15.50 -13.70
N LEU A 66 18.55 15.46 -12.92
CA LEU A 66 18.56 15.12 -11.49
C LEU A 66 19.08 13.71 -11.21
N ASP A 67 18.65 12.73 -12.02
CA ASP A 67 19.07 11.32 -11.94
C ASP A 67 20.60 11.14 -12.07
N VAL A 68 21.26 12.00 -12.85
CA VAL A 68 22.73 11.99 -13.00
C VAL A 68 23.41 12.56 -11.75
N PHE A 69 22.84 13.57 -11.10
CA PHE A 69 23.35 14.07 -9.82
C PHE A 69 23.22 13.01 -8.70
N GLU A 70 22.09 12.31 -8.65
CA GLU A 70 21.86 11.22 -7.68
C GLU A 70 22.88 10.10 -7.84
N ARG A 71 23.10 9.64 -9.08
CA ARG A 71 24.13 8.62 -9.36
C ARG A 71 25.55 9.06 -9.01
N ILE A 72 25.88 10.34 -9.19
CA ILE A 72 27.18 10.88 -8.78
C ILE A 72 27.30 10.88 -7.25
N ALA A 73 26.26 11.31 -6.55
CA ALA A 73 26.22 11.31 -5.09
C ALA A 73 26.32 9.89 -4.51
N ASP A 74 25.59 8.92 -5.08
CA ASP A 74 25.64 7.52 -4.69
C ASP A 74 27.02 6.91 -4.98
N GLY A 75 27.57 7.14 -6.18
CA GLY A 75 28.85 6.59 -6.62
C GLY A 75 30.06 7.07 -5.82
N LEU A 76 29.96 8.26 -5.22
CA LEU A 76 30.98 8.85 -4.35
C LEU A 76 30.73 8.62 -2.86
N GLY A 77 29.64 7.93 -2.48
CA GLY A 77 29.25 7.73 -1.09
C GLY A 77 29.02 9.05 -0.36
N MET A 78 28.35 10.01 -1.01
CA MET A 78 28.19 11.37 -0.51
C MET A 78 27.30 11.41 0.75
N PRO A 79 27.78 12.02 1.86
CA PRO A 79 27.01 12.15 3.10
C PRO A 79 25.81 13.10 2.94
N ASP A 80 24.85 13.00 3.86
CA ASP A 80 23.57 13.70 3.78
C ASP A 80 23.69 15.23 3.71
N ASP A 81 24.66 15.81 4.40
CA ASP A 81 24.88 17.25 4.38
C ASP A 81 25.41 17.74 3.03
N ALA A 82 26.30 16.98 2.39
CA ALA A 82 26.77 17.23 1.03
C ALA A 82 25.64 17.01 -0.01
N ARG A 83 24.81 15.97 0.15
CA ARG A 83 23.62 15.75 -0.70
C ARG A 83 22.66 16.93 -0.64
N ARG A 84 22.39 17.44 0.56
CA ARG A 84 21.53 18.63 0.74
C ARG A 84 22.09 19.86 0.03
N LEU A 85 23.40 20.09 0.05
CA LEU A 85 24.02 21.21 -0.68
C LEU A 85 23.83 21.12 -2.20
N LEU A 86 23.76 19.90 -2.74
CA LEU A 86 23.50 19.65 -4.16
C LEU A 86 21.99 19.76 -4.52
N GLY A 87 21.13 19.90 -3.51
CA GLY A 87 19.68 19.89 -3.63
C GLY A 87 19.09 18.48 -3.76
N LEU A 88 19.78 17.47 -3.23
CA LEU A 88 19.32 16.09 -3.19
C LEU A 88 18.77 15.70 -1.80
N ALA A 89 17.94 14.67 -1.78
CA ALA A 89 17.48 14.06 -0.54
C ALA A 89 18.63 13.28 0.18
N PRO A 90 18.55 13.09 1.51
CA PRO A 90 19.47 12.25 2.28
C PRO A 90 19.66 10.83 1.69
N GLN A 91 20.81 10.23 1.93
CA GLN A 91 21.13 8.87 1.51
C GLN A 91 20.21 7.90 2.25
N ARG A 92 19.39 7.16 1.50
CA ARG A 92 18.67 6.01 2.05
C ARG A 92 19.71 4.96 2.44
N GLU A 93 19.74 4.54 3.69
CA GLU A 93 20.66 3.50 4.18
C GLU A 93 20.64 2.29 3.26
N ASN A 94 21.76 2.05 2.57
CA ASN A 94 21.93 0.96 1.62
C ASN A 94 22.23 -0.34 2.40
N ARG A 95 21.21 -0.96 3.00
CA ARG A 95 21.28 -2.40 3.36
C ARG A 95 21.07 -3.22 2.08
N PRO A 96 21.79 -4.35 1.86
CA PRO A 96 21.52 -5.24 0.75
C PRO A 96 20.24 -6.03 1.03
N GLY A 97 19.09 -5.39 0.81
CA GLY A 97 17.78 -6.00 0.66
C GLY A 97 17.26 -5.55 -0.71
N GLY A 98 16.68 -6.48 -1.47
CA GLY A 98 16.38 -6.34 -2.91
C GLY A 98 15.81 -4.98 -3.31
N ALA A 99 16.21 -4.52 -4.50
CA ALA A 99 15.77 -3.27 -5.10
C ALA A 99 14.28 -3.04 -4.81
N ALA A 100 13.95 -1.96 -4.11
CA ALA A 100 12.57 -1.53 -3.97
C ALA A 100 11.99 -1.44 -5.38
N PHE A 101 11.04 -2.31 -5.70
CA PHE A 101 10.37 -2.28 -6.98
C PHE A 101 9.62 -0.95 -7.10
N ASP A 102 9.62 -0.37 -8.30
CA ASP A 102 8.71 0.72 -8.62
C ASP A 102 7.28 0.27 -8.29
N LEU A 103 6.51 1.07 -7.54
CA LEU A 103 5.10 0.79 -7.26
C LEU A 103 4.31 0.62 -8.57
N ALA A 104 4.76 1.25 -9.66
CA ALA A 104 4.19 1.08 -10.99
C ALA A 104 4.52 -0.28 -11.64
N ALA A 105 5.52 -1.02 -11.15
CA ALA A 105 5.89 -2.34 -11.68
C ALA A 105 4.96 -3.46 -11.18
N PHE A 106 4.30 -3.27 -10.02
CA PHE A 106 3.35 -4.24 -9.45
C PHE A 106 2.15 -3.53 -8.78
N PRO A 107 1.35 -2.73 -9.51
CA PRO A 107 0.28 -1.95 -8.91
C PRO A 107 -0.94 -2.84 -8.66
N GLU A 108 -0.90 -3.64 -7.61
CA GLU A 108 -2.12 -4.27 -7.10
C GLU A 108 -3.06 -3.22 -6.50
N ILE A 109 -2.52 -2.24 -5.77
CA ILE A 109 -3.27 -1.06 -5.30
C ILE A 109 -3.41 -0.09 -6.47
N VAL A 110 -4.57 -0.08 -7.11
CA VAL A 110 -4.84 0.74 -8.30
C VAL A 110 -5.54 2.06 -7.99
N ARG A 111 -6.15 2.16 -6.81
CA ARG A 111 -6.85 3.35 -6.34
C ARG A 111 -6.98 3.34 -4.82
N VAL A 112 -6.90 4.53 -4.23
CA VAL A 112 -7.18 4.76 -2.82
C VAL A 112 -8.25 5.84 -2.73
N TYR A 113 -9.28 5.59 -1.94
CA TYR A 113 -10.33 6.54 -1.62
C TYR A 113 -10.16 6.99 -0.17
N SER A 114 -10.61 8.20 0.16
CA SER A 114 -10.60 8.70 1.54
C SER A 114 -11.39 7.81 2.50
N ASP A 115 -12.46 7.20 1.99
CA ASP A 115 -13.45 6.45 2.76
C ASP A 115 -14.25 5.52 1.82
N GLN A 116 -15.19 4.76 2.39
CA GLN A 116 -16.08 3.91 1.58
C GLN A 116 -16.99 4.72 0.65
N ALA A 117 -17.51 5.87 1.09
CA ALA A 117 -18.48 6.64 0.31
C ALA A 117 -17.88 7.08 -1.04
N GLY A 118 -16.61 7.47 -1.05
CA GLY A 118 -15.84 7.75 -2.26
C GLY A 118 -15.69 6.53 -3.18
N ALA A 119 -15.65 5.32 -2.63
CA ALA A 119 -15.56 4.06 -3.38
C ALA A 119 -16.92 3.49 -3.82
N ALA A 120 -18.03 3.98 -3.26
CA ALA A 120 -19.34 3.33 -3.30
C ALA A 120 -19.85 3.06 -4.72
N ALA A 121 -19.83 4.08 -5.59
CA ALA A 121 -20.30 3.95 -6.97
C ALA A 121 -19.50 2.91 -7.78
N GLU A 122 -18.22 2.72 -7.45
CA GLU A 122 -17.37 1.74 -8.12
C GLU A 122 -17.60 0.32 -7.59
N ILE A 123 -17.72 0.17 -6.27
CA ILE A 123 -18.10 -1.09 -5.61
C ILE A 123 -19.44 -1.58 -6.17
N GLN A 124 -20.45 -0.70 -6.22
CA GLN A 124 -21.78 -1.01 -6.75
C GLN A 124 -21.74 -1.43 -8.22
N ARG A 125 -20.96 -0.73 -9.06
CA ARG A 125 -20.82 -1.08 -10.47
C ARG A 125 -20.21 -2.47 -10.65
N ALA A 126 -19.17 -2.81 -9.88
CA ALA A 126 -18.56 -4.14 -9.92
C ALA A 126 -19.52 -5.22 -9.39
N ALA A 127 -20.29 -4.92 -8.33
CA ALA A 127 -21.20 -5.87 -7.70
C ALA A 127 -22.36 -6.31 -8.61
N ARG A 128 -22.78 -5.48 -9.58
CA ARG A 128 -23.85 -5.81 -10.54
C ARG A 128 -23.57 -7.03 -11.41
N SER A 129 -22.30 -7.33 -11.66
CA SER A 129 -21.87 -8.42 -12.54
C SER A 129 -21.02 -9.48 -11.86
N ALA A 130 -20.63 -9.27 -10.60
CA ALA A 130 -19.74 -10.18 -9.89
C ALA A 130 -20.41 -11.55 -9.68
N HIS A 131 -19.69 -12.66 -9.83
CA HIS A 131 -20.24 -13.99 -9.59
C HIS A 131 -20.02 -14.47 -8.16
N GLU A 132 -18.91 -14.02 -7.55
CA GLU A 132 -18.57 -14.34 -6.19
C GLU A 132 -18.32 -13.07 -5.37
N LEU A 133 -18.98 -13.02 -4.20
CA LEU A 133 -18.85 -11.94 -3.24
C LEU A 133 -18.40 -12.49 -1.90
N ASP A 134 -17.37 -11.87 -1.33
CA ASP A 134 -16.93 -12.15 0.04
C ASP A 134 -16.93 -10.84 0.84
N VAL A 135 -17.56 -10.85 2.01
CA VAL A 135 -17.65 -9.68 2.88
C VAL A 135 -17.14 -10.01 4.28
N LEU A 136 -16.15 -9.27 4.75
CA LEU A 136 -15.67 -9.31 6.15
C LEU A 136 -16.04 -7.99 6.82
N ALA A 137 -16.87 -8.04 7.86
CA ALA A 137 -17.33 -6.87 8.60
C ALA A 137 -17.62 -7.22 10.07
N VAL A 138 -17.73 -6.20 10.94
CA VAL A 138 -18.20 -6.42 12.31
C VAL A 138 -19.67 -6.85 12.32
N ARG A 139 -20.57 -5.98 11.82
CA ARG A 139 -22.02 -6.23 11.74
C ARG A 139 -22.58 -6.33 10.32
N GLY A 140 -21.97 -5.67 9.34
CA GLY A 140 -22.44 -5.73 7.94
C GLY A 140 -23.79 -5.04 7.62
N LEU A 141 -24.41 -4.31 8.57
CA LEU A 141 -25.69 -3.59 8.37
C LEU A 141 -25.69 -2.74 7.10
N GLY A 142 -24.83 -1.72 7.03
CA GLY A 142 -24.72 -0.83 5.85
C GLY A 142 -24.15 -1.46 4.59
N LEU A 143 -23.70 -2.72 4.65
CA LEU A 143 -23.18 -3.46 3.48
C LEU A 143 -24.25 -4.33 2.83
N LEU A 144 -25.00 -5.08 3.63
CA LEU A 144 -25.85 -6.18 3.12
C LEU A 144 -27.23 -6.27 3.76
N ALA A 145 -27.38 -5.82 5.01
CA ALA A 145 -28.56 -6.18 5.81
C ALA A 145 -29.72 -5.17 5.72
N LEU A 146 -29.49 -3.93 5.31
CA LEU A 146 -30.56 -2.94 5.10
C LEU A 146 -30.91 -2.82 3.62
N ARG A 147 -32.11 -2.33 3.31
CA ARG A 147 -32.61 -2.19 1.93
C ARG A 147 -31.70 -1.30 1.07
N ASP A 148 -31.23 -0.19 1.66
CA ASP A 148 -30.38 0.79 0.98
C ASP A 148 -28.88 0.52 1.24
N SER A 149 -28.53 -0.68 1.70
CA SER A 149 -27.14 -1.06 1.92
C SER A 149 -26.36 -1.12 0.62
N LEU A 150 -25.05 -0.91 0.72
CA LEU A 150 -24.15 -0.75 -0.43
C LEU A 150 -24.28 -1.85 -1.49
N LEU A 151 -24.43 -3.11 -1.07
CA LEU A 151 -24.44 -4.27 -1.97
C LEU A 151 -25.84 -4.88 -2.14
N ARG A 152 -26.78 -4.64 -1.21
CA ARG A 152 -28.09 -5.33 -1.16
C ARG A 152 -28.88 -5.21 -2.48
N PRO A 153 -28.97 -4.04 -3.15
CA PRO A 153 -29.68 -3.91 -4.42
C PRO A 153 -29.03 -4.62 -5.62
N HIS A 154 -27.89 -5.27 -5.46
CA HIS A 154 -27.12 -5.91 -6.55
C HIS A 154 -27.01 -7.43 -6.39
N LEU A 155 -27.64 -7.98 -5.36
CA LEU A 155 -27.68 -9.42 -5.07
C LEU A 155 -28.92 -10.08 -5.67
N ASP A 156 -30.02 -9.35 -5.74
CA ASP A 156 -31.22 -9.74 -6.47
C ASP A 156 -31.07 -9.32 -7.94
N ARG A 157 -31.03 -10.30 -8.83
CA ARG A 157 -30.81 -10.11 -10.27
C ARG A 157 -31.96 -10.77 -11.01
N ASP A 158 -33.07 -10.06 -11.13
CA ASP A 158 -34.28 -10.49 -11.84
C ASP A 158 -33.96 -11.28 -13.13
N GLY A 159 -34.04 -12.62 -13.07
CA GLY A 159 -33.84 -13.52 -14.20
C GLY A 159 -32.41 -14.03 -14.47
N ASP A 160 -31.40 -13.54 -13.74
CA ASP A 160 -30.01 -14.05 -13.78
C ASP A 160 -29.69 -14.89 -12.53
N ASP A 161 -28.66 -15.73 -12.60
CA ASP A 161 -28.20 -16.51 -11.44
C ASP A 161 -27.72 -15.58 -10.31
N PRO A 162 -28.22 -15.75 -9.07
CA PRO A 162 -27.74 -14.98 -7.94
C PRO A 162 -26.27 -15.29 -7.67
N PRO A 163 -25.46 -14.29 -7.28
CA PRO A 163 -24.05 -14.54 -7.01
C PRO A 163 -23.87 -15.34 -5.71
N ARG A 164 -22.76 -16.07 -5.61
CA ARG A 164 -22.37 -16.72 -4.34
C ARG A 164 -21.86 -15.67 -3.37
N LEU A 165 -22.52 -15.54 -2.23
CA LEU A 165 -22.15 -14.61 -1.16
C LEU A 165 -21.65 -15.36 0.08
N ARG A 166 -20.42 -15.08 0.52
CA ARG A 166 -19.93 -15.45 1.85
C ARG A 166 -19.77 -14.21 2.71
N VAL A 167 -20.27 -14.27 3.94
CA VAL A 167 -20.18 -13.15 4.89
C VAL A 167 -19.54 -13.65 6.18
N LEU A 168 -18.49 -12.96 6.61
CA LEU A 168 -17.90 -13.07 7.93
C LEU A 168 -18.36 -11.88 8.76
N ILE A 169 -19.03 -12.17 9.88
CA ILE A 169 -19.49 -11.20 10.89
C ILE A 169 -18.87 -11.53 12.24
N LEU A 170 -18.63 -10.52 13.06
CA LEU A 170 -18.01 -10.72 14.36
C LEU A 170 -18.99 -11.44 15.29
N ASP A 171 -18.52 -12.46 16.01
CA ASP A 171 -19.31 -13.19 16.97
C ASP A 171 -19.80 -12.25 18.10
N PRO A 172 -21.13 -12.09 18.28
CA PRO A 172 -21.72 -11.20 19.29
C PRO A 172 -21.34 -11.57 20.73
N ASP A 173 -20.94 -12.81 20.98
CA ASP A 173 -20.57 -13.28 22.31
C ASP A 173 -19.05 -13.27 22.55
N SER A 174 -18.26 -12.82 21.56
CA SER A 174 -16.80 -12.87 21.63
C SER A 174 -16.18 -11.73 22.45
N PRO A 175 -15.03 -11.98 23.12
CA PRO A 175 -14.25 -10.91 23.76
C PRO A 175 -13.81 -9.81 22.79
N ALA A 176 -13.61 -10.15 21.52
CA ALA A 176 -13.27 -9.19 20.48
C ALA A 176 -14.39 -8.18 20.21
N LEU A 177 -15.66 -8.60 20.31
CA LEU A 177 -16.80 -7.69 20.17
C LEU A 177 -16.89 -6.71 21.35
N ALA A 178 -16.72 -7.19 22.58
CA ALA A 178 -16.69 -6.33 23.76
C ALA A 178 -15.55 -5.28 23.65
N ARG A 179 -14.36 -5.71 23.20
CA ARG A 179 -13.26 -4.78 22.93
C ARG A 179 -13.62 -3.76 21.85
N ARG A 180 -14.21 -4.22 20.73
CA ARG A 180 -14.58 -3.32 19.63
C ARG A 180 -15.65 -2.30 20.04
N ALA A 181 -16.60 -2.70 20.87
CA ALA A 181 -17.63 -1.81 21.40
C ALA A 181 -17.00 -0.64 22.18
N VAL A 182 -16.04 -0.94 23.08
CA VAL A 182 -15.28 0.06 23.82
C VAL A 182 -14.50 1.00 22.89
N GLU A 183 -13.84 0.45 21.87
CA GLU A 183 -13.06 1.23 20.90
C GLU A 183 -13.91 2.30 20.19
N ILE A 184 -15.17 2.01 19.87
CA ILE A 184 -16.06 2.94 19.14
C ILE A 184 -17.04 3.70 20.05
N GLY A 185 -16.90 3.58 21.38
CA GLY A 185 -17.80 4.24 22.33
C GLY A 185 -19.24 3.71 22.33
N GLU A 186 -19.46 2.47 21.89
CA GLU A 186 -20.77 1.79 21.89
C GLU A 186 -20.84 0.79 23.07
N SER A 187 -22.05 0.50 23.58
CA SER A 187 -22.20 -0.58 24.56
C SER A 187 -22.07 -1.95 23.88
N THR A 188 -21.50 -2.94 24.60
CA THR A 188 -21.41 -4.32 24.11
C THR A 188 -22.76 -4.87 23.67
N GLU A 189 -23.83 -4.59 24.43
CA GLU A 189 -25.20 -5.02 24.13
C GLU A 189 -25.73 -4.40 22.83
N SER A 190 -25.51 -3.10 22.62
CA SER A 190 -25.93 -2.41 21.39
C SER A 190 -25.21 -2.97 20.16
N LEU A 191 -23.89 -3.16 20.25
CA LEU A 191 -23.10 -3.68 19.13
C LEU A 191 -23.50 -5.12 18.80
N ALA A 192 -23.66 -5.98 19.81
CA ALA A 192 -24.15 -7.35 19.66
C ALA A 192 -25.55 -7.39 19.04
N GLY A 193 -26.47 -6.53 19.49
CA GLY A 193 -27.79 -6.37 18.89
C GLY A 193 -27.74 -6.01 17.40
N GLY A 194 -26.80 -5.14 17.00
CA GLY A 194 -26.56 -4.81 15.60
C GLY A 194 -26.07 -5.99 14.76
N VAL A 195 -25.25 -6.88 15.32
CA VAL A 195 -24.83 -8.14 14.67
C VAL A 195 -26.01 -9.08 14.51
N HIS A 196 -26.80 -9.30 15.56
CA HIS A 196 -27.98 -10.18 15.49
C HIS A 196 -29.02 -9.69 14.48
N LEU A 197 -29.24 -8.37 14.40
CA LEU A 197 -30.11 -7.78 13.38
C LEU A 197 -29.59 -8.08 11.97
N ALA A 198 -28.28 -7.94 11.74
CA ALA A 198 -27.71 -8.23 10.43
C ALA A 198 -27.85 -9.71 10.05
N GLU A 199 -27.61 -10.63 10.99
CA GLU A 199 -27.84 -12.06 10.77
C GLU A 199 -29.28 -12.36 10.39
N ALA A 200 -30.26 -11.77 11.08
CA ALA A 200 -31.67 -11.97 10.75
C ALA A 200 -31.98 -11.53 9.31
N ARG A 201 -31.46 -10.39 8.88
CA ARG A 201 -31.63 -9.87 7.51
C ARG A 201 -30.87 -10.66 6.45
N LEU A 202 -29.77 -11.31 6.82
CA LEU A 202 -29.03 -12.22 5.94
C LEU A 202 -29.74 -13.57 5.81
N ARG A 203 -30.46 -14.05 6.84
CA ARG A 203 -31.32 -15.26 6.71
C ARG A 203 -32.45 -15.04 5.72
N GLU A 204 -33.08 -13.87 5.76
CA GLU A 204 -34.10 -13.49 4.78
C GLU A 204 -33.54 -13.54 3.35
N LEU A 205 -32.32 -13.02 3.15
CA LEU A 205 -31.65 -13.05 1.85
C LEU A 205 -31.25 -14.47 1.41
N ALA A 206 -30.85 -15.32 2.34
CA ALA A 206 -30.46 -16.71 2.06
C ALA A 206 -31.63 -17.59 1.60
N ALA A 207 -32.88 -17.17 1.81
CA ALA A 207 -34.05 -17.89 1.31
C ALA A 207 -34.14 -17.88 -0.23
N GLU A 208 -33.49 -16.91 -0.89
CA GLU A 208 -33.63 -16.63 -2.32
C GLU A 208 -32.28 -16.66 -3.07
N GLY A 209 -31.17 -16.99 -2.41
CA GLY A 209 -29.83 -17.01 -3.04
C GLY A 209 -28.77 -17.86 -2.32
N ASP A 210 -27.59 -18.02 -2.93
CA ASP A 210 -26.44 -18.75 -2.33
C ASP A 210 -25.69 -17.85 -1.34
N VAL A 211 -26.27 -17.69 -0.14
CA VAL A 211 -25.71 -16.91 0.95
C VAL A 211 -25.22 -17.84 2.06
N ARG A 212 -23.97 -17.62 2.50
CA ARG A 212 -23.35 -18.35 3.60
C ARG A 212 -22.79 -17.36 4.59
N VAL A 213 -23.12 -17.52 5.87
CA VAL A 213 -22.70 -16.58 6.91
C VAL A 213 -21.96 -17.31 8.01
N TYR A 214 -20.84 -16.73 8.42
CA TYR A 214 -19.92 -17.28 9.40
C TYR A 214 -19.65 -16.24 10.48
N ARG A 215 -19.62 -16.69 11.73
CA ARG A 215 -19.13 -15.90 12.86
C ARG A 215 -17.63 -16.11 13.02
N TYR A 216 -16.87 -15.03 13.13
CA TYR A 216 -15.46 -15.04 13.51
C TYR A 216 -15.26 -14.37 14.87
N TRP A 217 -14.18 -14.71 15.58
CA TRP A 217 -13.89 -14.21 16.93
C TRP A 217 -12.56 -13.46 17.03
N ALA A 218 -11.75 -13.44 15.96
CA ALA A 218 -10.54 -12.64 15.91
C ALA A 218 -10.86 -11.14 16.00
N LEU A 219 -9.94 -10.35 16.58
CA LEU A 219 -10.09 -8.90 16.64
C LEU A 219 -10.28 -8.34 15.22
N PRO A 220 -11.34 -7.54 14.96
CA PRO A 220 -11.52 -6.90 13.67
C PRO A 220 -10.39 -5.90 13.41
N VAL A 221 -9.54 -6.21 12.44
CA VAL A 221 -8.50 -5.28 11.94
C VAL A 221 -8.83 -4.85 10.52
N TRP A 222 -9.31 -5.79 9.71
CA TRP A 222 -9.62 -5.54 8.30
C TRP A 222 -11.12 -5.62 8.05
N ARG A 223 -11.54 -4.78 7.12
CA ARG A 223 -12.82 -4.83 6.46
C ARG A 223 -12.58 -5.14 4.99
N VAL A 224 -13.28 -6.12 4.46
CA VAL A 224 -13.05 -6.60 3.09
C VAL A 224 -14.37 -6.71 2.36
N ILE A 225 -14.39 -6.21 1.12
CA ILE A 225 -15.40 -6.52 0.11
C ILE A 225 -14.66 -7.08 -1.10
N ARG A 226 -14.79 -8.37 -1.38
CA ARG A 226 -14.31 -9.00 -2.61
C ARG A 226 -15.45 -9.12 -3.60
N LEU A 227 -15.17 -8.75 -4.84
CA LEU A 227 -16.02 -8.92 -6.00
C LEU A 227 -15.16 -9.59 -7.08
N ASP A 228 -15.29 -10.90 -7.24
CA ASP A 228 -14.43 -11.73 -8.09
C ASP A 228 -12.93 -11.44 -7.86
N THR A 229 -12.26 -10.83 -8.84
CA THR A 229 -10.81 -10.51 -8.84
C THR A 229 -10.49 -9.11 -8.33
N THR A 230 -11.46 -8.42 -7.73
CA THR A 230 -11.30 -7.09 -7.13
C THR A 230 -11.57 -7.15 -5.64
N LEU A 231 -10.73 -6.49 -4.85
CA LEU A 231 -10.91 -6.30 -3.42
C LEU A 231 -11.02 -4.80 -3.11
N TYR A 232 -11.88 -4.48 -2.16
CA TYR A 232 -11.89 -3.20 -1.47
C TYR A 232 -11.59 -3.49 -0.01
N VAL A 233 -10.43 -3.02 0.43
CA VAL A 233 -9.93 -3.26 1.78
C VAL A 233 -9.85 -1.95 2.53
N SER A 234 -10.34 -1.95 3.76
CA SER A 234 -10.23 -0.83 4.68
C SER A 234 -9.96 -1.38 6.09
N ALA A 235 -9.65 -0.53 7.06
CA ALA A 235 -9.17 -0.96 8.37
C ALA A 235 -10.07 -0.47 9.50
N PHE A 236 -10.25 -1.29 10.53
CA PHE A 236 -10.82 -0.86 11.80
C PHE A 236 -9.70 -0.42 12.73
N ASP A 237 -9.90 0.67 13.46
CA ASP A 237 -9.02 1.11 14.55
C ASP A 237 -9.84 1.79 15.66
N ALA A 238 -9.24 2.13 16.79
CA ALA A 238 -9.93 2.85 17.86
C ALA A 238 -10.38 4.24 17.42
N ASP A 239 -9.63 4.88 16.52
CA ASP A 239 -9.91 6.25 16.07
C ASP A 239 -10.96 6.33 14.94
N TRP A 240 -11.35 5.21 14.32
CA TRP A 240 -12.30 5.21 13.20
C TRP A 240 -13.04 3.88 13.00
N GLU A 241 -14.24 3.95 12.42
CA GLU A 241 -14.90 2.77 11.87
C GLU A 241 -14.34 2.39 10.51
N GLY A 242 -14.49 1.12 10.13
CA GLY A 242 -13.94 0.60 8.87
C GLY A 242 -14.46 1.31 7.62
N HIS A 243 -15.63 1.95 7.66
CA HIS A 243 -16.19 2.69 6.53
C HIS A 243 -15.66 4.13 6.41
N GLU A 244 -15.04 4.65 7.47
CA GLU A 244 -14.43 5.99 7.57
C GLU A 244 -12.95 5.97 7.20
N SER A 245 -12.30 4.82 7.32
CA SER A 245 -10.91 4.63 6.90
C SER A 245 -10.74 4.63 5.38
N ALA A 246 -9.52 4.97 4.95
CA ALA A 246 -9.12 4.90 3.55
C ALA A 246 -9.44 3.52 2.96
N THR A 247 -10.12 3.53 1.81
CA THR A 247 -10.48 2.30 1.09
C THR A 247 -9.50 2.06 -0.04
N TYR A 248 -8.84 0.92 -0.03
CA TYR A 248 -7.86 0.51 -1.02
C TYR A 248 -8.51 -0.45 -2.02
N LYS A 249 -8.52 -0.07 -3.29
CA LYS A 249 -8.90 -0.96 -4.38
C LYS A 249 -7.69 -1.77 -4.80
N ILE A 250 -7.80 -3.09 -4.63
CA ILE A 250 -6.75 -4.07 -4.90
C ILE A 250 -7.23 -5.00 -6.03
N LEU A 251 -6.46 -5.13 -7.10
CA LEU A 251 -6.75 -6.07 -8.19
C LEU A 251 -5.87 -7.32 -8.10
N ALA A 252 -6.44 -8.47 -8.45
CA ALA A 252 -5.66 -9.68 -8.65
C ALA A 252 -4.67 -9.50 -9.80
N THR A 253 -3.38 -9.78 -9.55
CA THR A 253 -2.35 -9.82 -10.59
C THR A 253 -1.59 -11.15 -10.54
N PRO A 254 -0.93 -11.59 -11.63
CA PRO A 254 -0.25 -12.89 -11.67
C PRO A 254 0.85 -13.08 -10.61
N ALA A 255 1.51 -12.00 -10.19
CA ALA A 255 2.60 -12.01 -9.21
C ALA A 255 2.28 -11.25 -7.92
N GLY A 256 1.06 -10.73 -7.79
CA GLY A 256 0.64 -9.86 -6.70
C GLY A 256 0.41 -10.59 -5.37
N PRO A 257 1.07 -10.19 -4.26
CA PRO A 257 0.86 -10.80 -2.96
C PRO A 257 -0.40 -10.31 -2.23
N LEU A 258 -0.87 -9.07 -2.46
CA LEU A 258 -1.93 -8.45 -1.66
C LEU A 258 -3.28 -9.11 -1.88
N TYR A 259 -3.73 -9.25 -3.14
CA TYR A 259 -5.03 -9.87 -3.41
C TYR A 259 -5.04 -11.32 -2.90
N ARG A 260 -3.97 -12.06 -3.17
CA ARG A 260 -3.84 -13.46 -2.75
C ARG A 260 -3.77 -13.61 -1.23
N GLY A 261 -3.08 -12.69 -0.56
CA GLY A 261 -2.97 -12.64 0.90
C GLY A 261 -4.32 -12.43 1.56
N PHE A 262 -5.07 -11.40 1.14
CA PHE A 262 -6.42 -11.14 1.68
C PHE A 262 -7.40 -12.26 1.37
N ARG A 263 -7.35 -12.85 0.16
CA ARG A 263 -8.18 -14.01 -0.18
C ARG A 263 -7.87 -15.20 0.72
N ARG A 264 -6.58 -15.52 0.91
CA ARG A 264 -6.14 -16.60 1.81
C ARG A 264 -6.55 -16.35 3.26
N MET A 265 -6.44 -15.11 3.74
CA MET A 265 -6.89 -14.73 5.08
C MET A 265 -8.40 -14.95 5.23
N PHE A 266 -9.19 -14.50 4.25
CA PHE A 266 -10.64 -14.68 4.27
C PHE A 266 -11.03 -16.16 4.25
N ASP A 267 -10.41 -16.97 3.38
CA ASP A 267 -10.69 -18.40 3.29
C ASP A 267 -10.36 -19.12 4.61
N ALA A 268 -9.21 -18.82 5.24
CA ALA A 268 -8.86 -19.37 6.55
C ALA A 268 -9.87 -18.98 7.64
N MET A 269 -10.35 -17.72 7.65
CA MET A 269 -11.37 -17.28 8.59
C MET A 269 -12.73 -17.97 8.37
N VAL A 270 -13.07 -18.33 7.12
CA VAL A 270 -14.27 -19.12 6.82
C VAL A 270 -14.10 -20.57 7.30
N GLU A 271 -12.92 -21.16 7.11
CA GLU A 271 -12.62 -22.52 7.57
C GLU A 271 -12.67 -22.64 9.09
N ASP A 272 -12.11 -21.65 9.81
CA ASP A 272 -12.12 -21.61 11.26
C ASP A 272 -13.47 -21.18 11.83
N GLY A 273 -14.19 -20.28 11.15
CA GLY A 273 -15.40 -19.64 11.67
C GLY A 273 -16.61 -20.57 11.84
N GLN A 274 -17.53 -20.18 12.73
CA GLN A 274 -18.78 -20.92 12.93
C GLN A 274 -19.81 -20.54 11.87
N ARG A 275 -20.22 -21.48 11.01
CA ARG A 275 -21.32 -21.26 10.07
C ARG A 275 -22.67 -21.12 10.81
N VAL A 276 -23.40 -20.05 10.51
CA VAL A 276 -24.71 -19.72 11.09
C VAL A 276 -25.84 -19.62 10.06
N ILE A 277 -25.49 -19.54 8.77
CA ILE A 277 -26.38 -19.59 7.59
C ILE A 277 -25.67 -20.37 6.49
#